data_AF-A0A445B4P6-F1
#
_entry.id   AF-A0A445B4P6-F1
#
_cell.length_a   1.000
_cell.length_b   1.000
_cell.length_c   1.000
_cell.angle_alpha   90.00
_cell.angle_beta   90.00
_cell.angle_gamma   90.00
#
_symmetry.space_group_name_H-M   'P 1'
#
loop_
_entity.id
_entity.type
_entity.pdbx_description
1 polymer ?
#
loop_
_entity_poly.entity_id
_entity_poly.type
_entity_poly.pdbx_seq_one_letter_code
_entity_poly.pdbx_strand_id
1 'polypeptide(L)'
;MVSENSSLSSKRSPATTPKFCNSFTTRIFADVAGDITIVVDGESFLLHKFPLVTLSGKIPKMVADAKVSTVSSLELLNFSGGHQTFELAMKFCYGMNFEITTFNVTRLRCAAEYLEMTEEYKDQNSISRTESYLKDIVFQDLQKSVEVLSTCEMLPPLVEQIEIPRRCVESILMNACKEQLASGLSRLECDGESRELKEDCVIAWWVEDLSVLRIDFFRRVICAMGRMGVRSESIMASLMHYVNHHSRVLVKASS
;
A
#
# COMPACT_ATOMS: atom_id res chain seq x y z
N MET A 1 -23.19 67.76 1.55
CA MET A 1 -23.69 67.41 2.89
C MET A 1 -24.77 66.35 2.72
N VAL A 2 -24.55 65.16 3.31
CA VAL A 2 -25.54 64.12 3.70
C VAL A 2 -26.28 63.42 2.51
N SER A 3 -25.98 62.15 2.16
CA SER A 3 -26.49 60.86 2.71
C SER A 3 -28.03 60.76 2.63
N GLU A 4 -28.73 59.69 2.21
CA GLU A 4 -28.55 58.23 2.33
C GLU A 4 -29.38 57.41 1.30
N ASN A 5 -28.86 56.21 0.97
CA ASN A 5 -29.44 54.86 0.83
C ASN A 5 -30.84 54.55 0.27
N SER A 6 -30.82 53.62 -0.69
CA SER A 6 -31.70 52.43 -0.82
C SER A 6 -30.99 51.41 -1.72
N SER A 7 -31.16 50.08 -1.71
CA SER A 7 -31.43 49.02 -0.74
C SER A 7 -31.37 47.68 -1.55
N LEU A 8 -30.82 46.60 -0.95
CA LEU A 8 -30.92 45.17 -1.35
C LEU A 8 -30.36 44.77 -2.76
N SER A 9 -29.70 43.62 -2.97
CA SER A 9 -29.83 42.30 -2.36
C SER A 9 -28.54 41.49 -2.64
N SER A 10 -27.83 41.05 -1.60
CA SER A 10 -26.77 40.02 -1.72
C SER A 10 -27.35 38.67 -1.33
N LYS A 11 -27.48 37.77 -2.31
CA LYS A 11 -27.85 36.37 -2.13
C LYS A 11 -26.72 35.67 -1.37
N ARG A 12 -26.93 35.33 -0.10
CA ARG A 12 -26.10 34.33 0.60
C ARG A 12 -26.47 32.95 0.10
N SER A 13 -25.50 32.26 -0.49
CA SER A 13 -25.53 30.81 -0.69
C SER A 13 -25.46 30.08 0.66
N PRO A 14 -26.12 28.91 0.82
CA PRO A 14 -26.07 28.16 2.06
C PRO A 14 -24.72 27.45 2.23
N ALA A 15 -24.17 27.52 3.44
CA ALA A 15 -22.98 26.77 3.83
C ALA A 15 -23.27 25.27 3.77
N THR A 16 -22.53 24.56 2.93
CA THR A 16 -22.60 23.10 2.81
C THR A 16 -22.07 22.49 4.10
N THR A 17 -22.94 21.84 4.87
CA THR A 17 -22.52 21.01 6.00
C THR A 17 -21.67 19.85 5.48
N PRO A 18 -20.50 19.57 6.06
CA PRO A 18 -19.68 18.45 5.65
C PRO A 18 -20.46 17.15 5.87
N LYS A 19 -20.55 16.32 4.83
CA LYS A 19 -21.15 14.99 4.90
C LYS A 19 -20.16 14.10 5.68
N PHE A 20 -20.52 13.69 6.89
CA PHE A 20 -19.74 12.72 7.65
C PHE A 20 -20.02 11.30 7.12
N CYS A 21 -18.98 10.58 6.68
CA CYS A 21 -19.10 9.13 6.42
C CYS A 21 -19.09 8.38 7.75
N ASN A 22 -20.29 7.96 8.15
CA ASN A 22 -20.65 7.45 9.47
C ASN A 22 -20.41 5.93 9.66
N SER A 23 -19.33 5.33 9.15
CA SER A 23 -19.07 3.88 9.39
C SER A 23 -18.04 3.62 10.50
N PHE A 24 -16.98 4.44 10.54
CA PHE A 24 -15.86 4.24 11.46
C PHE A 24 -16.09 4.92 12.82
N THR A 25 -16.47 6.18 12.83
CA THR A 25 -16.58 7.01 14.04
C THR A 25 -17.84 6.76 14.86
N THR A 26 -18.94 6.34 14.22
CA THR A 26 -20.19 5.95 14.89
C THR A 26 -20.08 4.66 15.70
N ARG A 27 -19.07 3.82 15.47
CA ARG A 27 -18.95 2.51 16.13
C ARG A 27 -17.99 2.45 17.31
N ILE A 28 -16.96 3.31 17.36
CA ILE A 28 -15.86 3.11 18.32
C ILE A 28 -16.17 3.79 19.66
N PHE A 29 -16.89 4.93 19.64
CA PHE A 29 -17.32 5.63 20.85
C PHE A 29 -18.60 6.44 20.63
N ALA A 30 -19.71 5.78 20.29
CA ALA A 30 -21.01 6.48 20.14
C ALA A 30 -21.38 7.33 21.38
N ASP A 31 -20.86 6.95 22.55
CA ASP A 31 -21.17 7.55 23.84
C ASP A 31 -20.13 8.59 24.33
N VAL A 32 -19.05 8.86 23.57
CA VAL A 32 -18.01 9.84 23.94
C VAL A 32 -17.83 10.87 22.82
N ALA A 33 -17.90 12.15 23.18
CA ALA A 33 -17.69 13.23 22.23
C ALA A 33 -16.22 13.29 21.78
N GLY A 34 -15.98 13.19 20.47
CA GLY A 34 -14.66 13.42 19.89
C GLY A 34 -14.20 14.87 20.07
N ASP A 35 -12.89 15.06 20.20
CA ASP A 35 -12.25 16.35 20.50
C ASP A 35 -11.33 16.85 19.36
N ILE A 36 -11.31 16.15 18.22
CA ILE A 36 -10.63 16.55 16.99
C ILE A 36 -11.38 16.01 15.76
N THR A 37 -11.48 16.83 14.72
CA THR A 37 -11.92 16.37 13.40
C THR A 37 -10.73 16.36 12.45
N ILE A 38 -10.50 15.26 11.74
CA ILE A 38 -9.48 15.17 10.69
C ILE A 38 -10.21 14.85 9.38
N VAL A 39 -10.05 15.71 8.38
CA VAL A 39 -10.59 15.52 7.03
C VAL A 39 -9.49 14.95 6.16
N VAL A 40 -9.72 13.80 5.54
CA VAL A 40 -8.76 13.10 4.68
C VAL A 40 -9.39 12.87 3.32
N ASP A 41 -8.83 13.49 2.28
CA ASP A 41 -9.34 13.38 0.90
C ASP A 41 -10.87 13.61 0.79
N GLY A 42 -11.37 14.61 1.53
CA GLY A 42 -12.79 14.97 1.60
C GLY A 42 -13.62 14.19 2.62
N GLU A 43 -13.09 13.13 3.22
CA GLU A 43 -13.79 12.31 4.22
C GLU A 43 -13.47 12.76 5.65
N SER A 44 -14.50 12.97 6.47
CA SER A 44 -14.36 13.53 7.82
C SER A 44 -14.35 12.47 8.91
N PHE A 45 -13.32 12.50 9.77
CA PHE A 45 -13.15 11.61 10.91
C PHE A 45 -13.21 12.41 12.22
N LEU A 46 -14.28 12.22 13.00
CA LEU A 46 -14.37 12.68 14.38
C LEU A 46 -13.66 11.69 15.32
N LEU A 47 -12.58 12.13 15.96
CA LEU A 47 -11.65 11.28 16.72
C LEU A 47 -11.34 11.88 18.09
N HIS A 48 -10.51 11.17 18.86
CA HIS A 48 -9.99 11.59 20.15
C HIS A 48 -8.49 11.83 20.05
N LYS A 49 -8.00 12.95 20.57
CA LYS A 49 -6.57 13.33 20.55
C LYS A 49 -5.71 12.30 21.27
N PHE A 50 -6.14 11.83 22.44
CA PHE A 50 -5.31 10.99 23.32
C PHE A 50 -4.80 9.69 22.67
N PRO A 51 -5.64 8.84 22.02
CA PRO A 51 -5.16 7.66 21.29
C PRO A 51 -4.22 7.98 20.12
N LEU A 52 -4.32 9.17 19.55
CA LEU A 52 -3.53 9.57 18.38
C LEU A 52 -2.15 10.09 18.78
N VAL A 53 -2.10 11.01 19.75
CA VAL A 53 -0.86 11.69 20.18
C VAL A 53 0.11 10.76 20.91
N THR A 54 -0.39 9.64 21.44
CA THR A 54 0.43 8.61 22.09
C THR A 54 1.12 7.68 21.10
N LEU A 55 0.71 7.70 19.82
CA LEU A 55 1.14 6.73 18.81
C LEU A 55 1.74 7.37 17.55
N SER A 56 1.50 8.66 17.35
CA SER A 56 1.97 9.42 16.20
C SER A 56 2.81 10.60 16.65
N GLY A 57 4.00 10.75 16.06
CA GLY A 57 4.81 11.95 16.22
C GLY A 57 4.29 13.18 15.49
N LYS A 58 3.52 12.96 14.41
CA LYS A 58 3.06 14.05 13.54
C LYS A 58 1.76 14.69 13.99
N ILE A 59 0.80 13.92 14.48
CA ILE A 59 -0.51 14.44 14.90
C ILE A 59 -0.38 15.53 15.98
N PRO A 60 0.44 15.38 17.05
CA PRO A 60 0.65 16.44 18.04
C PRO A 60 1.13 17.75 17.43
N LYS A 61 2.05 17.67 16.45
CA LYS A 61 2.60 18.84 15.74
C LYS A 61 1.51 19.54 14.93
N MET A 62 0.76 18.78 14.13
CA MET A 62 -0.39 19.30 13.36
C MET A 62 -1.44 19.97 14.26
N VAL A 63 -1.74 19.36 15.41
CA VAL A 63 -2.69 19.92 16.38
C VAL A 63 -2.16 21.22 16.99
N ALA A 64 -0.86 21.33 17.26
CA ALA A 64 -0.26 22.55 17.78
C ALA A 64 -0.33 23.69 16.74
N ASP A 65 -0.01 23.38 15.48
CA ASP A 65 -0.03 24.35 14.38
C ASP A 65 -1.44 24.86 14.08
N ALA A 66 -2.45 23.97 14.17
CA ALA A 66 -3.84 24.31 13.88
C ALA A 66 -4.50 25.19 14.96
N LYS A 67 -4.00 25.23 16.20
CA LYS A 67 -4.52 26.08 17.30
C LYS A 67 -4.41 27.58 17.02
N VAL A 68 -3.68 27.99 15.97
CA VAL A 68 -3.68 29.38 15.47
C VAL A 68 -4.99 29.72 14.74
N SER A 69 -5.74 28.71 14.31
CA SER A 69 -7.07 28.83 13.69
C SER A 69 -8.17 28.37 14.66
N THR A 70 -9.32 29.03 14.64
CA THR A 70 -10.43 28.83 15.60
C THR A 70 -11.18 27.49 15.46
N VAL A 71 -10.74 26.58 14.59
CA VAL A 71 -11.43 25.31 14.30
C VAL A 71 -10.51 24.14 14.66
N SER A 72 -10.99 23.20 15.49
CA SER A 72 -10.30 21.94 15.81
C SER A 72 -10.38 20.92 14.66
N SER A 73 -10.12 21.38 13.43
CA SER A 73 -10.16 20.59 12.21
C SER A 73 -8.80 20.57 11.55
N LEU A 74 -8.28 19.38 11.25
CA LEU A 74 -7.11 19.18 10.40
C LEU A 74 -7.55 18.71 9.02
N GLU A 75 -6.86 19.13 7.96
CA GLU A 75 -7.11 18.66 6.61
C GLU A 75 -5.84 18.00 6.05
N LEU A 76 -5.99 16.77 5.57
CA LEU A 76 -4.96 15.96 4.92
C LEU A 76 -5.39 15.71 3.48
N LEU A 77 -4.66 16.30 2.54
CA LEU A 77 -4.88 16.12 1.11
C LEU A 77 -3.88 15.13 0.53
N ASN A 78 -4.34 14.29 -0.39
CA ASN A 78 -3.57 13.26 -1.07
C ASN A 78 -2.91 12.27 -0.09
N PHE A 79 -3.67 11.80 0.89
CA PHE A 79 -3.15 10.85 1.86
C PHE A 79 -2.78 9.53 1.16
N SER A 80 -1.63 8.95 1.51
CA SER A 80 -1.14 7.74 0.86
C SER A 80 -2.11 6.59 1.07
N GLY A 81 -2.69 6.09 -0.03
CA GLY A 81 -3.72 5.04 0.01
C GLY A 81 -5.12 5.53 0.43
N GLY A 82 -5.35 6.83 0.49
CA GLY A 82 -6.66 7.44 0.72
C GLY A 82 -7.18 7.33 2.15
N HIS A 83 -8.40 7.83 2.34
CA HIS A 83 -9.12 7.81 3.63
C HIS A 83 -9.29 6.39 4.20
N GLN A 84 -9.39 5.34 3.37
CA GLN A 84 -9.49 3.96 3.85
C GLN A 84 -8.21 3.50 4.56
N THR A 85 -7.05 3.94 4.08
CA THR A 85 -5.77 3.64 4.72
C THR A 85 -5.61 4.43 6.02
N PHE A 86 -6.06 5.68 6.02
CA PHE A 86 -6.13 6.47 7.25
C PHE A 86 -7.01 5.79 8.30
N GLU A 87 -8.17 5.26 7.91
CA GLU A 87 -9.04 4.47 8.80
C GLU A 87 -8.31 3.30 9.45
N LEU A 88 -7.50 2.54 8.70
CA LEU A 88 -6.68 1.46 9.25
C LEU A 88 -5.64 1.96 10.26
N ALA A 89 -4.97 3.08 9.97
CA ALA A 89 -4.06 3.71 10.92
C ALA A 89 -4.79 4.16 12.20
N MET A 90 -6.03 4.66 12.07
CA MET A 90 -6.84 5.02 13.23
C MET A 90 -7.26 3.77 14.01
N LYS A 91 -7.67 2.68 13.35
CA LYS A 91 -7.95 1.38 14.00
C LYS A 91 -6.77 0.95 14.86
N PHE A 92 -5.56 1.06 14.32
CA PHE A 92 -4.33 0.82 15.06
C PHE A 92 -4.24 1.70 16.30
N CYS A 93 -4.48 3.01 16.15
CA CYS A 93 -4.40 3.96 17.26
C CYS A 93 -5.36 3.64 18.41
N TYR A 94 -6.56 3.16 18.08
CA TYR A 94 -7.56 2.75 19.06
C TYR A 94 -7.37 1.32 19.60
N GLY A 95 -6.29 0.63 19.22
CA GLY A 95 -6.06 -0.76 19.63
C GLY A 95 -7.08 -1.74 19.05
N MET A 96 -7.74 -1.38 17.95
CA MET A 96 -8.68 -2.25 17.27
C MET A 96 -7.93 -3.27 16.42
N ASN A 97 -8.47 -4.49 16.38
CA ASN A 97 -7.93 -5.55 15.55
C ASN A 97 -8.27 -5.30 14.08
N PHE A 98 -7.26 -5.44 13.24
CA PHE A 98 -7.39 -5.55 11.79
C PHE A 98 -6.22 -6.40 11.28
N GLU A 99 -6.36 -6.94 10.07
CA GLU A 99 -5.34 -7.80 9.47
C GLU A 99 -4.42 -6.99 8.55
N ILE A 100 -3.11 -7.20 8.69
CA ILE A 100 -2.12 -6.74 7.71
C ILE A 100 -2.05 -7.80 6.60
N THR A 101 -2.25 -7.38 5.36
CA THR A 101 -2.33 -8.25 4.18
C THR A 101 -1.43 -7.70 3.07
N THR A 102 -1.16 -8.52 2.04
CA THR A 102 -0.43 -8.10 0.83
C THR A 102 -1.10 -6.91 0.13
N PHE A 103 -2.42 -6.76 0.24
CA PHE A 103 -3.19 -5.67 -0.36
C PHE A 103 -3.08 -4.32 0.37
N ASN A 104 -2.84 -4.33 1.68
CA ASN A 104 -2.88 -3.12 2.50
C ASN A 104 -1.52 -2.71 3.09
N VAL A 105 -0.55 -3.62 3.16
CA VAL A 105 0.71 -3.39 3.89
C VAL A 105 1.50 -2.21 3.34
N THR A 106 1.58 -2.03 2.03
CA THR A 106 2.32 -0.93 1.40
C THR A 106 1.72 0.43 1.76
N ARG A 107 0.39 0.54 1.66
CA ARG A 107 -0.35 1.77 1.97
C ARG A 107 -0.24 2.09 3.45
N LEU A 108 -0.41 1.08 4.30
CA LEU A 108 -0.30 1.22 5.75
C LEU A 108 1.13 1.62 6.16
N ARG A 109 2.16 1.03 5.55
CA ARG A 109 3.56 1.40 5.79
C ARG A 109 3.85 2.86 5.41
N CYS A 110 3.27 3.35 4.31
CA CYS A 110 3.37 4.76 3.91
C CYS A 110 2.60 5.71 4.82
N ALA A 111 1.39 5.33 5.22
CA ALA A 111 0.59 6.09 6.18
C ALA A 111 1.29 6.19 7.53
N ALA A 112 1.86 5.08 8.02
CA ALA A 112 2.61 5.03 9.27
C ALA A 112 3.89 5.87 9.20
N GLU A 113 4.62 5.84 8.07
CA GLU A 113 5.76 6.73 7.82
C GLU A 113 5.32 8.20 7.86
N TYR A 114 4.27 8.53 7.11
CA TYR A 114 3.75 9.89 7.05
C TYR A 114 3.34 10.38 8.43
N LEU A 115 2.68 9.56 9.23
CA LEU A 115 2.21 9.90 10.58
C LEU A 115 3.29 9.77 11.66
N GLU A 116 4.52 9.40 11.30
CA GLU A 116 5.64 9.19 12.23
C GLU A 116 5.28 8.18 13.35
N MET A 117 4.67 7.05 12.99
CA MET A 117 4.24 5.99 13.91
C MET A 117 5.40 5.02 14.22
N THR A 118 6.43 5.54 14.87
CA THR A 118 7.69 4.85 15.20
C THR A 118 7.67 4.21 16.58
N GLU A 119 8.68 3.37 16.87
CA GLU A 119 8.85 2.75 18.19
C GLU A 119 9.25 3.73 19.30
N GLU A 120 9.58 4.98 18.96
CA GLU A 120 9.78 6.05 19.96
C GLU A 120 8.51 6.37 20.74
N TYR A 121 7.33 6.09 20.16
CA TYR A 121 6.02 6.36 20.78
C TYR A 121 5.42 5.13 21.44
N LYS A 122 5.66 3.94 20.88
CA LYS A 122 5.18 2.66 21.43
C LYS A 122 5.94 1.47 20.84
N ASP A 123 6.27 0.50 21.67
CA ASP A 123 6.80 -0.79 21.20
C ASP A 123 5.85 -1.45 20.20
N GLN A 124 6.39 -2.03 19.12
CA GLN A 124 5.59 -2.65 18.06
C GLN A 124 4.57 -1.67 17.44
N ASN A 125 4.98 -0.41 17.22
CA ASN A 125 4.17 0.57 16.49
C ASN A 125 3.95 0.16 15.02
N SER A 126 3.06 0.87 14.31
CA SER A 126 2.61 0.51 12.96
C SER A 126 3.75 0.35 11.94
N ILE A 127 4.81 1.17 12.00
CA ILE A 127 5.99 0.99 11.14
C ILE A 127 6.65 -0.37 11.39
N SER A 128 6.93 -0.71 12.64
CA SER A 128 7.57 -1.96 13.03
C SER A 128 6.75 -3.18 12.61
N ARG A 129 5.43 -3.17 12.86
CA ARG A 129 4.55 -4.29 12.50
C ARG A 129 4.43 -4.51 10.98
N THR A 130 4.32 -3.43 10.21
CA THR A 130 4.29 -3.53 8.75
C THR A 130 5.63 -4.00 8.19
N GLU A 131 6.75 -3.57 8.77
CA GLU A 131 8.08 -4.03 8.40
C GLU A 131 8.30 -5.52 8.70
N SER A 132 7.88 -6.00 9.88
CA SER A 132 7.92 -7.43 10.21
C SER A 132 7.08 -8.26 9.24
N TYR A 133 5.86 -7.82 8.90
CA TYR A 133 5.04 -8.53 7.91
C TYR A 133 5.73 -8.59 6.53
N LEU A 134 6.30 -7.47 6.07
CA LEU A 134 7.04 -7.43 4.83
C LEU A 134 8.24 -8.40 4.86
N LYS A 135 9.04 -8.38 5.93
CA LYS A 135 10.24 -9.20 6.06
C LYS A 135 9.96 -10.69 6.20
N ASP A 136 9.05 -11.03 7.09
CA ASP A 136 8.86 -12.40 7.57
C ASP A 136 7.85 -13.17 6.72
N ILE A 137 6.93 -12.47 6.04
CA ILE A 137 5.86 -13.08 5.24
C ILE A 137 6.02 -12.76 3.75
N VAL A 138 6.15 -11.48 3.39
CA VAL A 138 6.13 -11.07 1.97
C VAL A 138 7.44 -11.46 1.29
N PHE A 139 8.58 -11.05 1.83
CA PHE A 139 9.87 -11.25 1.17
C PHE A 139 10.39 -12.70 1.23
N GLN A 140 9.70 -13.59 1.93
CA GLN A 140 9.98 -15.03 1.96
C GLN A 140 9.21 -15.80 0.88
N ASP A 141 8.35 -15.13 0.11
CA ASP A 141 7.41 -15.75 -0.82
C ASP A 141 7.34 -14.93 -2.11
N LEU A 142 7.58 -15.59 -3.25
CA LEU A 142 7.60 -14.92 -4.55
C LEU A 142 6.24 -14.34 -4.90
N GLN A 143 5.17 -15.13 -4.76
CA GLN A 143 3.82 -14.72 -5.13
C GLN A 143 3.38 -13.53 -4.29
N LYS A 144 3.60 -13.56 -2.97
CA LYS A 144 3.27 -12.42 -2.09
C LYS A 144 4.10 -11.19 -2.41
N SER A 145 5.37 -11.36 -2.78
CA SER A 145 6.21 -10.24 -3.22
C SER A 145 5.71 -9.62 -4.53
N VAL A 146 5.18 -10.42 -5.46
CA VAL A 146 4.53 -9.95 -6.69
C VAL A 146 3.25 -9.21 -6.38
N GLU A 147 2.38 -9.76 -5.52
CA GLU A 147 1.16 -9.11 -5.06
C GLU A 147 1.47 -7.73 -4.47
N VAL A 148 2.41 -7.64 -3.51
CA VAL A 148 2.81 -6.36 -2.90
C VAL A 148 3.39 -5.41 -3.93
N LEU A 149 4.24 -5.89 -4.86
CA LEU A 149 4.80 -5.06 -5.93
C LEU A 149 3.70 -4.48 -6.83
N SER A 150 2.68 -5.26 -7.18
CA SER A 150 1.53 -4.79 -7.96
C SER A 150 0.76 -3.68 -7.23
N THR A 151 0.64 -3.75 -5.90
CA THR A 151 -0.05 -2.70 -5.12
C THR A 151 0.70 -1.37 -5.12
N CYS A 152 2.03 -1.40 -5.35
CA CYS A 152 2.87 -0.20 -5.42
C CYS A 152 2.57 0.64 -6.67
N GLU A 153 1.97 0.06 -7.71
CA GLU A 153 1.62 0.74 -8.97
C GLU A 153 0.66 1.92 -8.78
N MET A 154 -0.17 1.83 -7.76
CA MET A 154 -1.25 2.78 -7.48
C MET A 154 -0.85 3.86 -6.47
N LEU A 155 0.44 3.97 -6.14
CA LEU A 155 0.90 4.77 -5.00
C LEU A 155 1.85 5.91 -5.39
N PRO A 156 1.87 7.01 -4.59
CA PRO A 156 2.75 8.14 -4.83
C PRO A 156 4.25 7.79 -4.73
N PRO A 157 5.15 8.71 -5.14
CA PRO A 157 6.61 8.52 -5.07
C PRO A 157 7.16 8.16 -3.68
N LEU A 158 6.41 8.42 -2.61
CA LEU A 158 6.78 8.06 -1.24
C LEU A 158 7.07 6.56 -1.08
N VAL A 159 6.39 5.69 -1.83
CA VAL A 159 6.63 4.24 -1.78
C VAL A 159 8.03 3.87 -2.26
N GLU A 160 8.55 4.56 -3.28
CA GLU A 160 9.91 4.33 -3.76
C GLU A 160 10.95 4.81 -2.72
N GLN A 161 10.64 5.83 -1.91
CA GLN A 161 11.51 6.30 -0.83
C GLN A 161 11.64 5.30 0.32
N ILE A 162 10.59 4.52 0.59
CA ILE A 162 10.60 3.45 1.61
C ILE A 162 11.20 2.14 1.03
N GLU A 163 11.64 2.16 -0.23
CA GLU A 163 12.31 1.07 -0.94
C GLU A 163 11.52 -0.26 -1.03
N ILE A 164 10.22 -0.25 -0.75
CA ILE A 164 9.37 -1.45 -0.84
C ILE A 164 9.41 -2.07 -2.25
N PRO A 165 9.27 -1.31 -3.35
CA PRO A 165 9.31 -1.90 -4.68
C PRO A 165 10.65 -2.55 -5.01
N ARG A 166 11.77 -1.88 -4.63
CA ARG A 166 13.12 -2.42 -4.81
C ARG A 166 13.28 -3.75 -4.07
N ARG A 167 12.86 -3.80 -2.81
CA ARG A 167 12.93 -5.00 -1.97
C ARG A 167 12.03 -6.12 -2.47
N CYS A 168 10.85 -5.81 -3.01
CA CYS A 168 10.01 -6.82 -3.67
C CYS A 168 10.71 -7.41 -4.90
N VAL A 169 11.31 -6.58 -5.77
CA VAL A 169 12.06 -7.06 -6.94
C VAL A 169 13.22 -7.98 -6.52
N GLU A 170 13.96 -7.59 -5.49
CA GLU A 170 15.05 -8.40 -4.94
C GLU A 170 14.54 -9.71 -4.33
N SER A 171 13.44 -9.68 -3.59
CA SER A 171 12.85 -10.89 -3.04
C SER A 171 12.35 -11.84 -4.12
N ILE A 172 11.65 -11.34 -5.15
CA ILE A 172 11.20 -12.15 -6.30
C ILE A 172 12.40 -12.85 -6.94
N LEU A 173 13.45 -12.09 -7.20
CA LEU A 173 14.71 -12.60 -7.74
C LEU A 173 15.32 -13.69 -6.84
N MET A 174 15.46 -13.43 -5.53
CA MET A 174 16.10 -14.37 -4.61
C MET A 174 15.30 -15.66 -4.48
N ASN A 175 13.98 -15.58 -4.42
CA ASN A 175 13.10 -16.74 -4.38
C ASN A 175 13.18 -17.53 -5.70
N ALA A 176 13.18 -16.86 -6.86
CA ALA A 176 13.37 -17.53 -8.14
C ALA A 176 14.73 -18.25 -8.25
N CYS A 177 15.81 -17.63 -7.77
CA CYS A 177 17.14 -18.25 -7.74
C CYS A 177 17.19 -19.47 -6.80
N LYS A 178 16.61 -19.35 -5.60
CA LYS A 178 16.54 -20.44 -4.61
C LYS A 178 15.83 -21.66 -5.20
N GLU A 179 14.70 -21.46 -5.86
CA GLU A 179 13.93 -22.52 -6.49
C GLU A 179 14.65 -23.12 -7.70
N GLN A 180 15.31 -22.29 -8.52
CA GLN A 180 16.14 -22.78 -9.63
C GLN A 180 17.26 -23.71 -9.12
N LEU A 181 17.91 -23.35 -8.01
CA LEU A 181 18.94 -24.17 -7.38
C LEU A 181 18.37 -25.46 -6.79
N ALA A 182 17.27 -25.38 -6.05
CA ALA A 182 16.59 -26.56 -5.47
C ALA A 182 16.18 -27.56 -6.56
N SER A 183 15.60 -27.05 -7.65
CA SER A 183 15.27 -27.84 -8.83
C SER A 183 16.50 -28.46 -9.50
N GLY A 184 17.58 -27.69 -9.65
CA GLY A 184 18.83 -28.17 -10.23
C GLY A 184 19.47 -29.30 -9.42
N LEU A 185 19.46 -29.20 -8.09
CA LEU A 185 19.96 -30.24 -7.19
C LEU A 185 19.11 -31.50 -7.24
N SER A 186 17.77 -31.37 -7.22
CA SER A 186 16.86 -32.52 -7.34
C SER A 186 17.07 -33.32 -8.64
N ARG A 187 17.50 -32.65 -9.73
CA ARG A 187 17.83 -33.31 -11.01
C ARG A 187 19.13 -34.12 -10.95
N LEU A 188 20.09 -33.74 -10.11
CA LEU A 188 21.36 -34.46 -9.96
C LEU A 188 21.21 -35.73 -9.11
N GLU A 189 20.24 -35.74 -8.21
CA GLU A 189 19.95 -36.89 -7.33
C GLU A 189 19.08 -37.97 -8.00
N CYS A 190 18.39 -37.65 -9.09
CA CYS A 190 17.55 -38.59 -9.83
C CYS A 190 18.33 -39.29 -10.95
N ASP A 191 18.78 -40.51 -10.70
CA ASP A 191 19.38 -41.40 -11.71
C ASP A 191 18.25 -42.04 -12.56
N GLY A 192 18.17 -41.68 -13.85
CA GLY A 192 17.35 -42.40 -14.84
C GLY A 192 15.97 -41.81 -15.22
N GLU A 193 15.81 -41.59 -16.52
CA GLU A 193 14.58 -41.71 -17.34
C GLU A 193 13.42 -40.70 -17.28
N SER A 194 13.39 -39.69 -16.39
CA SER A 194 12.32 -38.66 -16.40
C SER A 194 12.83 -37.22 -16.61
N ARG A 195 13.61 -37.00 -17.68
CA ARG A 195 14.21 -35.68 -17.96
C ARG A 195 13.27 -34.70 -18.66
N GLU A 196 12.35 -35.18 -19.50
CA GLU A 196 11.56 -34.30 -20.39
C GLU A 196 10.31 -33.72 -19.71
N LEU A 197 9.64 -34.44 -18.80
CA LEU A 197 8.42 -33.95 -18.12
C LEU A 197 8.69 -32.99 -16.94
N LYS A 198 9.92 -32.96 -16.41
CA LYS A 198 10.32 -32.07 -15.30
C LYS A 198 10.82 -30.70 -15.78
N GLU A 199 11.16 -30.56 -17.05
CA GLU A 199 11.71 -29.31 -17.60
C GLU A 199 10.63 -28.21 -17.70
N ASP A 200 9.39 -28.59 -18.02
CA ASP A 200 8.23 -27.68 -18.10
C ASP A 200 7.71 -27.23 -16.71
N CYS A 201 7.81 -28.08 -15.69
CA CYS A 201 7.25 -27.82 -14.35
C CYS A 201 7.95 -26.66 -13.61
N VAL A 202 9.23 -26.41 -13.91
CA VAL A 202 10.04 -25.38 -13.23
C VAL A 202 9.88 -24.01 -13.89
N ILE A 203 9.44 -23.99 -15.15
CA ILE A 203 9.28 -22.78 -15.96
C ILE A 203 7.92 -22.10 -15.66
N ALA A 204 6.90 -22.84 -15.22
CA ALA A 204 5.52 -22.35 -15.25
C ALA A 204 5.06 -21.50 -14.05
N TRP A 205 5.50 -21.80 -12.82
CA TRP A 205 4.72 -21.36 -11.65
C TRP A 205 4.76 -19.85 -11.38
N TRP A 206 5.90 -19.17 -11.54
CA TRP A 206 6.00 -17.71 -11.36
C TRP A 206 5.65 -16.91 -12.62
N VAL A 207 5.48 -17.58 -13.77
CA VAL A 207 5.18 -16.91 -15.05
C VAL A 207 3.78 -16.31 -15.04
N GLU A 208 2.83 -16.98 -14.41
CA GLU A 208 1.47 -16.47 -14.20
C GLU A 208 1.48 -15.29 -13.23
N ASP A 209 2.15 -15.44 -12.08
CA ASP A 209 2.27 -14.38 -11.08
C ASP A 209 2.88 -13.11 -11.68
N LEU A 210 4.02 -13.20 -12.38
CA LEU A 210 4.67 -12.01 -12.97
C LEU A 210 3.82 -11.31 -14.04
N SER A 211 2.88 -12.02 -14.67
CA SER A 211 2.06 -11.45 -15.75
C SER A 211 1.08 -10.37 -15.29
N VAL A 212 0.77 -10.33 -13.98
CA VAL A 212 -0.13 -9.33 -13.39
C VAL A 212 0.52 -7.96 -13.22
N LEU A 213 1.85 -7.88 -13.24
CA LEU A 213 2.60 -6.65 -13.05
C LEU A 213 2.45 -5.72 -14.26
N ARG A 214 2.46 -4.41 -14.02
CA ARG A 214 2.69 -3.42 -15.07
C ARG A 214 4.06 -3.60 -15.71
N ILE A 215 4.16 -3.15 -16.96
CA ILE A 215 5.37 -3.29 -17.79
C ILE A 215 6.64 -2.73 -17.12
N ASP A 216 6.53 -1.65 -16.36
CA ASP A 216 7.69 -1.06 -15.67
C ASP A 216 8.26 -1.99 -14.59
N PHE A 217 7.39 -2.56 -13.76
CA PHE A 217 7.80 -3.49 -12.71
C PHE A 217 8.18 -4.84 -13.27
N PHE A 218 7.41 -5.37 -14.24
CA PHE A 218 7.76 -6.58 -14.96
C PHE A 218 9.16 -6.49 -15.57
N ARG A 219 9.46 -5.38 -16.27
CA ARG A 219 10.80 -5.12 -16.82
C ARG A 219 11.86 -5.07 -15.72
N ARG A 220 11.62 -4.40 -14.59
CA ARG A 220 12.58 -4.35 -13.45
C ARG A 220 12.90 -5.76 -12.95
N VAL A 221 11.88 -6.61 -12.80
CA VAL A 221 12.02 -8.02 -12.38
C VAL A 221 12.84 -8.82 -13.41
N ILE A 222 12.42 -8.82 -14.68
CA ILE A 222 13.10 -9.59 -15.73
C ILE A 222 14.57 -9.15 -15.91
N CYS A 223 14.85 -7.84 -15.88
CA CYS A 223 16.21 -7.34 -15.94
C CYS A 223 17.05 -7.72 -14.71
N ALA A 224 16.46 -7.81 -13.52
CA ALA A 224 17.15 -8.30 -12.33
C ALA A 224 17.47 -9.78 -12.45
N MET A 225 16.50 -10.60 -12.87
CA MET A 225 16.65 -12.04 -13.09
C MET A 225 17.73 -12.35 -14.13
N GLY A 226 17.75 -11.64 -15.26
CA GLY A 226 18.77 -11.82 -16.30
C GLY A 226 20.19 -11.49 -15.82
N ARG A 227 20.36 -10.45 -14.98
CA ARG A 227 21.66 -10.09 -14.40
C ARG A 227 22.19 -11.11 -13.39
N MET A 228 21.30 -11.85 -12.74
CA MET A 228 21.65 -12.81 -11.70
C MET A 228 21.75 -14.25 -12.21
N GLY A 229 21.59 -14.48 -13.51
CA GLY A 229 21.77 -15.80 -14.11
C GLY A 229 20.58 -16.74 -13.94
N VAL A 230 19.36 -16.20 -13.81
CA VAL A 230 18.16 -17.02 -14.00
C VAL A 230 18.16 -17.53 -15.45
N ARG A 231 17.78 -18.80 -15.66
CA ARG A 231 17.82 -19.46 -16.97
C ARG A 231 17.09 -18.65 -18.05
N SER A 232 17.75 -18.49 -19.20
CA SER A 232 17.25 -17.73 -20.34
C SER A 232 15.93 -18.28 -20.88
N GLU A 233 15.73 -19.60 -20.83
CA GLU A 233 14.51 -20.29 -21.26
C GLU A 233 13.32 -19.86 -20.39
N SER A 234 13.52 -19.79 -19.07
CA SER A 234 12.47 -19.36 -18.15
C SER A 234 12.14 -17.88 -18.31
N ILE A 235 13.16 -17.03 -18.54
CA ILE A 235 12.96 -15.61 -18.86
C ILE A 235 12.16 -15.47 -20.16
N MET A 236 12.51 -16.23 -21.20
CA MET A 236 11.80 -16.22 -22.48
C MET A 236 10.34 -16.67 -22.34
N ALA A 237 10.09 -17.74 -21.59
CA ALA A 237 8.73 -18.21 -21.31
C ALA A 237 7.89 -17.14 -20.60
N SER A 238 8.46 -16.46 -19.61
CA SER A 238 7.81 -15.35 -18.92
C SER A 238 7.47 -14.20 -19.84
N LEU A 239 8.41 -13.79 -20.70
CA LEU A 239 8.19 -12.74 -21.71
C LEU A 239 7.05 -13.11 -22.68
N MET A 240 7.07 -14.33 -23.21
CA MET A 240 6.05 -14.82 -24.13
C MET A 240 4.67 -14.87 -23.47
N HIS A 241 4.59 -15.35 -22.23
CA HIS A 241 3.34 -15.38 -21.47
C HIS A 241 2.81 -13.97 -21.19
N TYR A 242 3.68 -13.03 -20.78
CA TYR A 242 3.31 -11.64 -20.53
C TYR A 242 2.69 -11.01 -21.78
N VAL A 243 3.33 -11.14 -22.94
CA VAL A 243 2.80 -10.61 -24.22
C VAL A 243 1.45 -11.23 -24.58
N ASN A 244 1.31 -12.55 -24.41
CA ASN A 244 0.05 -13.25 -24.68
C ASN A 244 -1.08 -12.84 -23.72
N HIS A 245 -0.77 -12.63 -22.43
CA HIS A 245 -1.73 -12.17 -21.43
C HIS A 245 -2.28 -10.79 -21.79
N HIS A 246 -1.40 -9.83 -22.04
CA HIS A 246 -1.79 -8.43 -22.30
C HIS A 246 -2.39 -8.22 -23.71
N SER A 247 -2.01 -9.01 -24.72
CA SER A 247 -2.65 -8.96 -26.05
C SER A 247 -4.10 -9.46 -26.05
N ARG A 248 -4.40 -10.52 -25.30
CA ARG A 248 -5.78 -11.04 -25.15
C ARG A 248 -6.69 -10.07 -24.41
N VAL A 249 -6.16 -9.34 -23.42
CA VAL A 249 -6.90 -8.31 -22.69
C VAL A 249 -7.29 -7.17 -23.63
N LEU A 250 -6.39 -6.73 -24.52
CA LEU A 250 -6.68 -5.68 -25.50
C LEU A 250 -7.74 -6.10 -26.52
N VAL A 251 -7.69 -7.34 -27.03
CA VAL A 251 -8.71 -7.85 -27.97
C VAL A 251 -10.10 -7.91 -27.32
N LYS A 252 -10.20 -8.33 -26.05
CA LYS A 252 -11.47 -8.35 -25.30
C LYS A 252 -12.00 -6.97 -24.94
N ALA A 253 -11.13 -5.98 -24.71
CA ALA A 253 -11.54 -4.61 -24.43
C ALA A 253 -12.05 -3.85 -25.67
N SER A 254 -11.80 -4.40 -26.87
CA SER A 254 -12.15 -3.80 -28.17
C SER A 254 -13.45 -4.35 -28.79
N SER A 255 -14.08 -5.33 -28.13
CA SER A 255 -15.30 -6.03 -28.59
C SER A 255 -16.47 -5.74 -27.65
#